data_AF-A0AA42KJR9-F1
#
_entry.id   AF-A0AA42KJR9-F1
#
_cell.length_a   1.000
_cell.length_b   1.000
_cell.length_c   1.000
_cell.angle_alpha   90.00
_cell.angle_beta   90.00
_cell.angle_gamma   90.00
#
_symmetry.space_group_name_H-M   'P 1'
#
loop_
_entity.id
_entity.type
_entity.pdbx_description
1 polymer ?
#
loop_
_entity_poly.entity_id
_entity_poly.type
_entity_poly.pdbx_seq_one_letter_code
_entity_poly.pdbx_strand_id
1 'polypeptide(L)'
;MAKIVESPTGALALTFDDVLLQPGHSEVMPGQVDLRTRIAKDIELNLPLLSAAMDTVTESRLAIAMAQAGGIGVIHRNLTPERQAEEVRQVKKFESGMVVNPVTIGPDATLADAQALMKAHGISGIPVVENAAKGPGRLVGILTNRDVRFASDPKQKIHELMTRENLITVRENVNQDEAKRLLHAHRIEKLLVVDDQGRCVGLVTVKDIEKSQLNPNAAKDAQGRLRAAAATSVGEDGYERAERLIEAGVDLLVVDTAHGHSQRVLDAVARIKKAYPNVAILAGNVATTAGTKALIDAGADAVKVGIGPGSICTTRIVAGVGVPQLSAIMSAVEAAQKQNIPVIADGGIKFSGDFAKALAAGAVAAMAGSLLAGTEESPGEVYLHQGRSFKAYRGMGSVGAMARGSADRYFQAEVRDELKLVPEGIEGQVAYKGPISAVLHQLAGGLRASMGYVGAKTLEEFREKATFVRISNAGLRESHSHGVAITRESPNYPGGM
;
A
#
# COMPACT_ATOMS: atom_id res chain seq x y z
N MET A 1 -5.92 -38.18 15.43
CA MET A 1 -6.79 -38.47 14.27
C MET A 1 -7.11 -37.17 13.57
N ALA A 2 -7.08 -37.15 12.24
CA ALA A 2 -7.51 -35.99 11.46
C ALA A 2 -9.02 -35.79 11.62
N LYS A 3 -9.48 -34.53 11.68
CA LYS A 3 -10.89 -34.16 11.77
C LYS A 3 -11.28 -33.42 10.50
N ILE A 4 -12.44 -33.75 9.95
CA ILE A 4 -13.08 -32.95 8.90
C ILE A 4 -13.90 -31.87 9.61
N VAL A 5 -13.70 -30.61 9.25
CA VAL A 5 -14.34 -29.45 9.89
C VAL A 5 -15.43 -28.91 8.97
N GLU A 6 -16.61 -28.60 9.52
CA GLU A 6 -17.62 -27.82 8.80
C GLU A 6 -17.21 -26.35 8.77
N SER A 7 -17.22 -25.77 7.58
CA SER A 7 -16.94 -24.34 7.40
C SER A 7 -18.22 -23.51 7.52
N PRO A 8 -18.14 -22.18 7.63
CA PRO A 8 -19.33 -21.31 7.60
C PRO A 8 -20.16 -21.46 6.32
N THR A 9 -19.58 -22.00 5.25
CA THR A 9 -20.28 -22.31 3.99
C THR A 9 -20.90 -23.71 3.96
N GLY A 10 -20.87 -24.43 5.09
CA GLY A 10 -21.34 -25.81 5.26
C GLY A 10 -20.22 -26.85 5.25
N ALA A 11 -20.59 -28.12 5.02
CA ALA A 11 -19.66 -29.24 4.98
C ALA A 11 -18.57 -29.13 3.89
N LEU A 12 -18.81 -28.34 2.84
CA LEU A 12 -17.83 -28.01 1.80
C LEU A 12 -17.30 -26.59 2.02
N ALA A 13 -15.98 -26.44 1.96
CA ALA A 13 -15.33 -25.14 1.86
C ALA A 13 -15.28 -24.69 0.40
N LEU A 14 -15.51 -23.39 0.16
CA LEU A 14 -15.71 -22.77 -1.15
C LEU A 14 -14.64 -21.72 -1.45
N THR A 15 -14.35 -21.53 -2.73
CA THR A 15 -13.55 -20.44 -3.28
C THR A 15 -14.43 -19.53 -4.15
N PHE A 16 -13.83 -18.50 -4.77
CA PHE A 16 -14.56 -17.50 -5.54
C PHE A 16 -15.30 -18.09 -6.76
N ASP A 17 -14.73 -19.10 -7.41
CA ASP A 17 -15.31 -19.75 -8.59
C ASP A 17 -16.51 -20.65 -8.26
N ASP A 18 -16.71 -21.01 -6.99
CA ASP A 18 -17.83 -21.85 -6.57
C ASP A 18 -19.13 -21.06 -6.34
N VAL A 19 -19.08 -19.72 -6.43
CA VAL A 19 -20.20 -18.85 -6.08
C VAL A 19 -20.39 -17.68 -7.03
N LEU A 20 -21.62 -17.17 -7.11
CA LEU A 20 -21.99 -15.88 -7.69
C LEU A 20 -22.68 -15.00 -6.64
N LEU A 21 -22.63 -13.68 -6.81
CA LEU A 21 -23.48 -12.76 -6.05
C LEU A 21 -24.87 -12.74 -6.68
N GLN A 22 -25.88 -12.96 -5.86
CA GLN A 22 -27.28 -12.83 -6.26
C GLN A 22 -27.63 -11.34 -6.42
N PRO A 23 -28.18 -10.90 -7.56
CA PRO A 23 -28.69 -9.55 -7.70
C PRO A 23 -29.80 -9.26 -6.69
N GLY A 24 -29.81 -8.05 -6.16
CA GLY A 24 -30.81 -7.54 -5.22
C GLY A 24 -31.60 -6.37 -5.79
N HIS A 25 -32.62 -5.92 -5.06
CA HIS A 25 -33.28 -4.66 -5.39
C HIS A 25 -32.31 -3.49 -5.23
N SER A 26 -32.24 -2.59 -6.22
CA SER A 26 -31.28 -1.48 -6.22
C SER A 26 -31.93 -0.17 -6.69
N GLU A 27 -31.75 0.86 -5.87
CA GLU A 27 -32.03 2.26 -6.21
C GLU A 27 -30.72 3.07 -6.41
N VAL A 28 -29.57 2.38 -6.38
CA VAL A 28 -28.25 3.01 -6.37
C VAL A 28 -27.51 2.71 -7.66
N MET A 29 -27.09 3.75 -8.37
CA MET A 29 -26.28 3.61 -9.57
C MET A 29 -24.78 3.44 -9.20
N PRO A 30 -23.98 2.69 -10.00
CA PRO A 30 -22.55 2.49 -9.73
C PRO A 30 -21.73 3.79 -9.53
N GLY A 31 -22.13 4.90 -10.16
CA GLY A 31 -21.49 6.20 -9.96
C GLY A 31 -21.75 6.85 -8.60
N GLN A 32 -22.76 6.39 -7.85
CA GLN A 32 -23.20 6.93 -6.57
C GLN A 32 -22.67 6.16 -5.36
N VAL A 33 -22.02 5.02 -5.57
CA VAL A 33 -21.52 4.20 -4.47
C VAL A 33 -20.25 4.78 -3.86
N ASP A 34 -20.05 4.51 -2.58
CA ASP A 34 -18.89 4.89 -1.81
C ASP A 34 -18.00 3.67 -1.53
N LEU A 35 -16.74 3.75 -1.96
CA LEU A 35 -15.75 2.69 -1.79
C LEU A 35 -14.87 2.90 -0.56
N ARG A 36 -15.11 3.96 0.22
CA ARG A 36 -14.30 4.25 1.41
C ARG A 36 -14.40 3.12 2.43
N THR A 37 -13.27 2.79 3.03
CA THR A 37 -13.15 1.73 4.04
C THR A 37 -12.12 2.09 5.09
N ARG A 38 -12.22 1.47 6.27
CA ARG A 38 -11.24 1.59 7.35
C ARG A 38 -10.55 0.26 7.53
N ILE A 39 -9.22 0.23 7.38
CA ILE A 39 -8.45 -1.02 7.37
C ILE A 39 -7.79 -1.35 8.71
N ALA A 40 -7.55 -0.34 9.55
CA ALA A 40 -7.06 -0.48 10.93
C ALA A 40 -7.14 0.89 11.61
N LYS A 41 -7.52 0.98 12.89
CA LYS A 41 -7.57 2.25 13.66
C LYS A 41 -8.15 3.44 12.88
N ASP A 42 -7.36 4.49 12.64
CA ASP A 42 -7.71 5.72 11.90
C ASP A 42 -7.31 5.67 10.41
N ILE A 43 -6.88 4.50 9.92
CA ILE A 43 -6.40 4.34 8.55
C ILE A 43 -7.59 4.06 7.64
N GLU A 44 -8.01 5.13 6.95
CA GLU A 44 -9.05 5.11 5.94
C GLU A 44 -8.44 5.07 4.53
N LEU A 45 -9.06 4.29 3.66
CA LEU A 45 -8.74 4.20 2.24
C LEU A 45 -9.95 4.63 1.41
N ASN A 46 -9.71 5.25 0.26
CA ASN A 46 -10.75 5.59 -0.72
C ASN A 46 -10.98 4.47 -1.74
N LEU A 47 -10.05 3.50 -1.80
CA LEU A 47 -10.14 2.26 -2.55
C LEU A 47 -9.77 1.10 -1.61
N PRO A 48 -10.62 0.07 -1.43
CA PRO A 48 -10.39 -1.01 -0.45
C PRO A 48 -9.37 -2.03 -0.97
N LEU A 49 -8.18 -1.57 -1.37
CA LEU A 49 -7.15 -2.37 -2.02
C LEU A 49 -5.74 -2.06 -1.49
N LEU A 50 -5.02 -3.14 -1.19
CA LEU A 50 -3.62 -3.15 -0.82
C LEU A 50 -2.79 -3.83 -1.91
N SER A 51 -1.57 -3.36 -2.14
CA SER A 51 -0.60 -4.12 -2.94
C SER A 51 0.22 -5.06 -2.07
N ALA A 52 0.51 -6.26 -2.57
CA ALA A 52 1.18 -7.30 -1.80
C ALA A 52 2.65 -6.97 -1.49
N ALA A 53 3.12 -7.41 -0.32
CA ALA A 53 4.49 -7.25 0.18
C ALA A 53 5.48 -8.19 -0.53
N MET A 54 5.68 -7.98 -1.83
CA MET A 54 6.51 -8.83 -2.67
C MET A 54 7.52 -8.02 -3.47
N ASP A 55 8.71 -8.59 -3.69
CA ASP A 55 9.83 -7.94 -4.40
C ASP A 55 9.61 -7.74 -5.90
N THR A 56 8.55 -8.33 -6.44
CA THR A 56 8.08 -8.14 -7.82
C THR A 56 6.77 -7.34 -7.88
N VAL A 57 6.33 -6.76 -6.75
CA VAL A 57 5.08 -6.00 -6.67
C VAL A 57 5.30 -4.63 -6.05
N THR A 58 5.82 -4.49 -4.83
CA THR A 58 5.70 -3.22 -4.10
C THR A 58 7.02 -2.69 -3.54
N GLU A 59 7.54 -1.65 -4.19
CA GLU A 59 8.49 -0.66 -3.66
C GLU A 59 7.85 0.74 -3.66
N SER A 60 8.60 1.80 -3.35
CA SER A 60 8.08 3.17 -3.23
C SER A 60 7.28 3.63 -4.45
N ARG A 61 7.72 3.35 -5.68
CA ARG A 61 7.03 3.76 -6.92
C ARG A 61 5.59 3.25 -6.96
N LEU A 62 5.39 1.95 -6.75
CA LEU A 62 4.05 1.36 -6.73
C LEU A 62 3.28 1.80 -5.48
N ALA A 63 3.92 1.90 -4.32
CA ALA A 63 3.26 2.35 -3.10
C ALA A 63 2.72 3.79 -3.21
N ILE A 64 3.48 4.69 -3.84
CA ILE A 64 3.04 6.06 -4.17
C ILE A 64 1.82 6.01 -5.08
N ALA A 65 1.89 5.27 -6.18
CA ALA A 65 0.78 5.21 -7.15
C ALA A 65 -0.50 4.60 -6.53
N MET A 66 -0.34 3.56 -5.69
CA MET A 66 -1.43 2.98 -4.91
C MET A 66 -2.05 4.01 -3.95
N ALA A 67 -1.23 4.73 -3.19
CA ALA A 67 -1.71 5.74 -2.25
C ALA A 67 -2.40 6.90 -2.99
N GLN A 68 -1.88 7.37 -4.11
CA GLN A 68 -2.50 8.40 -4.95
C GLN A 68 -3.87 7.97 -5.49
N ALA A 69 -4.02 6.70 -5.85
CA ALA A 69 -5.30 6.14 -6.30
C ALA A 69 -6.29 5.84 -5.16
N GLY A 70 -5.89 6.02 -3.90
CA GLY A 70 -6.74 5.83 -2.72
C GLY A 70 -6.61 4.48 -2.03
N GLY A 71 -5.72 3.61 -2.49
CA GLY A 71 -5.33 2.37 -1.80
C GLY A 71 -4.10 2.58 -0.92
N ILE A 72 -3.37 1.51 -0.61
CA ILE A 72 -2.08 1.59 0.10
C ILE A 72 -1.14 0.49 -0.36
N GLY A 73 0.14 0.80 -0.53
CA GLY A 73 1.16 -0.19 -0.88
C GLY A 73 1.91 -0.72 0.34
N VAL A 74 2.10 -2.05 0.41
CA VAL A 74 2.91 -2.70 1.45
C VAL A 74 4.32 -2.98 0.92
N ILE A 75 5.31 -2.21 1.37
CA ILE A 75 6.71 -2.38 0.97
C ILE A 75 7.24 -3.71 1.52
N HIS A 76 7.81 -4.53 0.64
CA HIS A 76 8.32 -5.86 0.99
C HIS A 76 9.59 -5.81 1.87
N ARG A 77 9.94 -6.97 2.45
CA ARG A 77 11.08 -7.10 3.37
C ARG A 77 12.34 -7.78 2.80
N ASN A 78 12.34 -8.18 1.52
CA ASN A 78 13.55 -8.58 0.75
C ASN A 78 14.48 -7.36 0.46
N LEU A 79 14.66 -6.48 1.44
CA LEU A 79 15.54 -5.32 1.46
C LEU A 79 16.24 -5.32 2.82
N THR A 80 17.40 -4.68 2.93
CA THR A 80 17.96 -4.39 4.26
C THR A 80 16.98 -3.49 5.04
N PRO A 81 16.93 -3.56 6.38
CA PRO A 81 16.04 -2.72 7.18
C PRO A 81 16.17 -1.22 6.85
N GLU A 82 17.37 -0.75 6.58
CA GLU A 82 17.67 0.66 6.26
C GLU A 82 17.10 1.04 4.89
N ARG A 83 17.28 0.18 3.89
CA ARG A 83 16.75 0.40 2.54
C ARG A 83 15.22 0.38 2.54
N GLN A 84 14.61 -0.54 3.28
CA GLN A 84 13.16 -0.61 3.41
C GLN A 84 12.59 0.64 4.09
N ALA A 85 13.25 1.11 5.16
CA ALA A 85 12.88 2.36 5.82
C ALA A 85 13.01 3.57 4.86
N GLU A 86 14.01 3.58 3.98
CA GLU A 86 14.14 4.63 2.97
C GLU A 86 13.02 4.59 1.92
N GLU A 87 12.58 3.40 1.48
CA GLU A 87 11.39 3.28 0.62
C GLU A 87 10.14 3.87 1.29
N VAL A 88 9.95 3.64 2.60
CA VAL A 88 8.86 4.27 3.37
C VAL A 88 9.01 5.79 3.36
N ARG A 89 10.20 6.32 3.65
CA ARG A 89 10.45 7.77 3.64
C ARG A 89 10.17 8.40 2.28
N GLN A 90 10.51 7.71 1.19
CA GLN A 90 10.21 8.18 -0.17
C GLN A 90 8.70 8.35 -0.39
N VAL A 91 7.87 7.38 0.04
CA VAL A 91 6.41 7.49 -0.02
C VAL A 91 5.91 8.66 0.82
N LYS A 92 6.35 8.75 2.09
CA LYS A 92 5.90 9.80 3.02
C LYS A 92 6.32 11.21 2.59
N LYS A 93 7.41 11.35 1.83
CA LYS A 93 7.91 12.63 1.30
C LYS A 93 7.40 12.97 -0.10
N PHE A 94 6.73 12.04 -0.79
CA PHE A 94 6.38 12.25 -2.19
C PHE A 94 5.36 13.36 -2.38
N GLU A 95 4.35 13.41 -1.52
CA GLU A 95 3.32 14.44 -1.51
C GLU A 95 3.03 14.73 -0.05
N SER A 96 3.22 15.98 0.36
CA SER A 96 2.91 16.47 1.70
C SER A 96 2.14 17.77 1.57
N GLY A 97 1.02 17.92 2.29
CA GLY A 97 0.29 19.19 2.32
C GLY A 97 1.15 20.36 2.81
N MET A 98 2.16 20.05 3.64
CA MET A 98 3.21 20.94 4.10
C MET A 98 4.46 20.10 4.41
N VAL A 99 5.63 20.54 3.92
CA VAL A 99 6.91 19.94 4.30
C VAL A 99 7.28 20.47 5.68
N VAL A 100 7.20 19.63 6.71
CA VAL A 100 7.61 19.95 8.09
C VAL A 100 9.13 19.82 8.21
N ASN A 101 9.78 20.76 8.91
CA ASN A 101 11.24 20.81 9.04
C ASN A 101 11.95 20.74 7.67
N PRO A 102 11.68 21.71 6.77
CA PRO A 102 12.27 21.71 5.44
C PRO A 102 13.80 21.78 5.54
N VAL A 103 14.50 21.28 4.52
CA VAL A 103 15.95 21.46 4.46
C VAL A 103 16.23 22.96 4.33
N THR A 104 17.05 23.49 5.24
CA THR A 104 17.39 24.92 5.30
C THR A 104 18.88 25.15 5.05
N ILE A 105 19.25 26.38 4.68
CA ILE A 105 20.66 26.77 4.49
C ILE A 105 20.95 28.08 5.23
N GLY A 106 22.21 28.28 5.65
CA GLY A 106 22.66 29.52 6.28
C GLY A 106 22.96 30.63 5.26
N PRO A 107 22.85 31.91 5.64
CA PRO A 107 23.14 33.04 4.75
C PRO A 107 24.62 33.12 4.31
N ASP A 108 25.54 32.59 5.13
CA ASP A 108 26.98 32.58 4.86
C ASP A 108 27.46 31.33 4.08
N ALA A 109 26.56 30.42 3.74
CA ALA A 109 26.88 29.31 2.85
C ALA A 109 27.19 29.82 1.44
N THR A 110 27.83 28.98 0.63
CA THR A 110 28.19 29.31 -0.75
C THR A 110 27.15 28.80 -1.75
N LEU A 111 27.15 29.36 -2.96
CA LEU A 111 26.36 28.85 -4.08
C LEU A 111 26.62 27.36 -4.34
N ALA A 112 27.87 26.91 -4.22
CA ALA A 112 28.23 25.50 -4.36
C ALA A 112 27.52 24.62 -3.32
N ASP A 113 27.44 25.05 -2.06
CA ASP A 113 26.74 24.33 -1.00
C ASP A 113 25.25 24.23 -1.29
N ALA A 114 24.63 25.32 -1.74
CA ALA A 114 23.22 25.33 -2.12
C ALA A 114 22.95 24.40 -3.31
N GLN A 115 23.75 24.46 -4.37
CA GLN A 115 23.58 23.58 -5.54
C GLN A 115 23.76 22.11 -5.18
N ALA A 116 24.73 21.78 -4.33
CA ALA A 116 24.93 20.43 -3.83
C ALA A 116 23.70 19.94 -3.05
N LEU A 117 23.15 20.78 -2.18
CA LEU A 117 21.98 20.47 -1.37
C LEU A 117 20.70 20.34 -2.22
N MET A 118 20.49 21.23 -3.18
CA MET A 118 19.39 21.16 -4.15
C MET A 118 19.45 19.86 -4.97
N LYS A 119 20.65 19.47 -5.43
CA LYS A 119 20.87 18.25 -6.20
C LYS A 119 20.69 17.00 -5.35
N ALA A 120 21.22 16.98 -4.13
CA ALA A 120 21.13 15.84 -3.22
C ALA A 120 19.68 15.53 -2.81
N HIS A 121 18.86 16.56 -2.63
CA HIS A 121 17.46 16.41 -2.20
C HIS A 121 16.44 16.55 -3.34
N GLY A 122 16.87 16.85 -4.57
CA GLY A 122 15.98 17.06 -5.71
C GLY A 122 15.00 18.24 -5.53
N ILE A 123 15.41 19.29 -4.80
CA ILE A 123 14.56 20.43 -4.44
C ILE A 123 14.94 21.69 -5.23
N SER A 124 13.92 22.47 -5.61
CA SER A 124 14.08 23.70 -6.41
C SER A 124 14.06 24.99 -5.58
N GLY A 125 14.10 24.88 -4.24
CA GLY A 125 14.23 26.03 -3.37
C GLY A 125 14.35 25.64 -1.90
N ILE A 126 15.05 26.49 -1.16
CA ILE A 126 15.56 26.21 0.19
C ILE A 126 15.30 27.47 1.04
N PRO A 127 14.59 27.35 2.18
CA PRO A 127 14.52 28.43 3.16
C PRO A 127 15.91 28.77 3.70
N VAL A 128 16.22 30.06 3.78
CA VAL A 128 17.45 30.56 4.37
C VAL A 128 17.16 30.96 5.81
N VAL A 129 17.90 30.38 6.76
CA VAL A 129 17.70 30.60 8.19
C VAL A 129 19.00 30.98 8.88
N GLU A 130 18.90 31.82 9.90
CA GLU A 130 19.98 32.01 10.86
C GLU A 130 20.10 30.78 11.77
N ASN A 131 21.32 30.38 12.11
CA ASN A 131 21.61 29.26 13.02
C ASN A 131 21.12 27.87 12.53
N ALA A 132 21.27 27.58 11.23
CA ALA A 132 20.87 26.31 10.59
C ALA A 132 21.41 25.02 11.25
N ALA A 133 22.43 25.12 12.12
CA ALA A 133 23.06 23.98 12.78
C ALA A 133 22.33 23.45 14.03
N LYS A 134 21.27 24.11 14.55
CA LYS A 134 20.65 23.79 15.86
C LYS A 134 19.11 23.79 15.86
N GLY A 135 18.47 23.26 14.82
CA GLY A 135 17.00 23.15 14.72
C GLY A 135 16.37 24.23 13.82
N PRO A 136 15.04 24.46 13.88
CA PRO A 136 14.35 25.44 13.05
C PRO A 136 14.89 26.85 13.37
N GLY A 137 15.70 27.38 12.45
CA GLY A 137 16.33 28.69 12.58
C GLY A 137 15.36 29.83 12.25
N ARG A 138 15.73 31.05 12.65
CA ARG A 138 14.95 32.26 12.30
C ARG A 138 15.01 32.46 10.79
N LEU A 139 13.84 32.57 10.15
CA LEU A 139 13.74 32.74 8.70
C LEU A 139 14.29 34.12 8.30
N VAL A 140 15.25 34.14 7.37
CA VAL A 140 15.85 35.38 6.83
C VAL A 140 15.78 35.50 5.32
N GLY A 141 15.37 34.44 4.62
CA GLY A 141 15.21 34.48 3.17
C GLY A 141 14.72 33.18 2.57
N ILE A 142 14.63 33.16 1.25
CA ILE A 142 14.47 31.95 0.46
C ILE A 142 15.38 32.02 -0.76
N LEU A 143 16.01 30.91 -1.06
CA LEU A 143 16.78 30.72 -2.28
C LEU A 143 16.01 29.77 -3.19
N THR A 144 15.79 30.14 -4.44
CA THR A 144 15.06 29.33 -5.43
C THR A 144 15.92 29.04 -6.64
N ASN A 145 15.47 28.10 -7.48
CA ASN A 145 16.14 27.79 -8.74
C ASN A 145 16.25 29.03 -9.66
N ARG A 146 15.37 30.02 -9.54
CA ARG A 146 15.44 31.25 -10.35
C ARG A 146 16.65 32.11 -9.96
N ASP A 147 16.99 32.12 -8.68
CA ASP A 147 18.06 32.96 -8.12
C ASP A 147 19.45 32.41 -8.46
N VAL A 148 19.58 31.08 -8.55
CA VAL A 148 20.87 30.41 -8.81
C VAL A 148 21.11 30.07 -10.28
N ARG A 149 20.09 30.13 -11.16
CA ARG A 149 20.17 29.64 -12.56
C ARG A 149 21.26 30.34 -13.39
N PHE A 150 21.52 31.61 -13.10
CA PHE A 150 22.49 32.44 -13.83
C PHE A 150 23.68 32.86 -12.98
N ALA A 151 23.76 32.40 -11.73
CA ALA A 151 24.89 32.68 -10.85
C ALA A 151 26.08 31.80 -11.27
N SER A 152 27.21 32.43 -11.58
CA SER A 152 28.39 31.76 -12.16
C SER A 152 29.52 31.54 -11.18
N ASP A 153 29.61 32.31 -10.08
CA ASP A 153 30.64 32.18 -9.06
C ASP A 153 30.22 31.18 -7.96
N PRO A 154 30.84 29.99 -7.87
CA PRO A 154 30.50 28.99 -6.86
C PRO A 154 30.75 29.46 -5.42
N LYS A 155 31.61 30.46 -5.21
CA LYS A 155 31.96 30.98 -3.87
C LYS A 155 31.04 32.09 -3.40
N GLN A 156 30.17 32.60 -4.27
CA GLN A 156 29.24 33.66 -3.94
C GLN A 156 28.36 33.25 -2.75
N LYS A 157 28.13 34.18 -1.81
CA LYS A 157 27.38 33.90 -0.59
C LYS A 157 25.87 33.88 -0.84
N ILE A 158 25.15 33.00 -0.14
CA ILE A 158 23.70 32.90 -0.28
C ILE A 158 22.98 34.20 0.07
N HIS A 159 23.47 34.97 1.03
CA HIS A 159 22.85 36.25 1.41
C HIS A 159 22.79 37.29 0.27
N GLU A 160 23.65 37.15 -0.75
CA GLU A 160 23.69 38.03 -1.92
C GLU A 160 22.70 37.61 -3.01
N LEU A 161 22.31 36.33 -3.01
CA LEU A 161 21.44 35.72 -4.04
C LEU A 161 20.01 35.52 -3.56
N MET A 162 19.80 35.35 -2.26
CA MET A 162 18.48 35.02 -1.70
C MET A 162 17.49 36.18 -1.83
N THR A 163 16.21 35.84 -1.95
CA THR A 163 15.12 36.79 -1.70
C THR A 163 15.00 36.99 -0.19
N ARG A 164 15.10 38.23 0.28
CA ARG A 164 15.04 38.60 1.72
C ARG A 164 13.96 39.64 2.05
N GLU A 165 13.49 40.37 1.05
CA GLU A 165 12.44 41.38 1.20
C GLU A 165 11.10 40.82 0.74
N ASN A 166 10.01 41.29 1.32
CA ASN A 166 8.64 40.89 0.98
C ASN A 166 8.41 39.37 1.00
N LEU A 167 9.05 38.68 1.95
CA LEU A 167 8.84 37.26 2.17
C LEU A 167 7.39 37.00 2.57
N ILE A 168 6.66 36.31 1.70
CA ILE A 168 5.30 35.88 1.99
C ILE A 168 5.39 34.64 2.87
N THR A 169 4.85 34.75 4.07
CA THR A 169 4.88 33.70 5.08
C THR A 169 3.47 33.42 5.60
N VAL A 170 3.27 32.22 6.15
CA VAL A 170 2.03 31.80 6.80
C VAL A 170 2.32 31.08 8.11
N ARG A 171 1.29 30.94 8.94
CA ARG A 171 1.34 30.13 10.18
C ARG A 171 1.08 28.65 9.87
N GLU A 172 1.44 27.77 10.79
CA GLU A 172 1.29 26.30 10.67
C GLU A 172 -0.14 25.83 10.34
N ASN A 173 -1.15 26.60 10.76
CA ASN A 173 -2.56 26.26 10.59
C ASN A 173 -3.18 26.80 9.29
N VAL A 174 -2.36 27.17 8.30
CA VAL A 174 -2.87 27.68 7.03
C VAL A 174 -3.66 26.60 6.29
N ASN A 175 -4.88 26.93 5.86
CA ASN A 175 -5.66 26.00 5.05
C ASN A 175 -5.12 25.98 3.59
N GLN A 176 -5.38 24.89 2.86
CA GLN A 176 -4.84 24.74 1.51
C GLN A 176 -5.36 25.79 0.52
N ASP A 177 -6.60 26.24 0.66
CA ASP A 177 -7.19 27.20 -0.27
C ASP A 177 -6.62 28.60 -0.10
N GLU A 178 -6.28 28.98 1.14
CA GLU A 178 -5.58 30.20 1.49
C GLU A 178 -4.12 30.13 1.01
N ALA A 179 -3.46 28.99 1.21
CA ALA A 179 -2.12 28.77 0.66
C ALA A 179 -2.11 28.94 -0.88
N LYS A 180 -3.10 28.35 -1.57
CA LYS A 180 -3.31 28.53 -3.03
C LYS A 180 -3.52 30.00 -3.39
N ARG A 181 -4.39 30.70 -2.65
CA ARG A 181 -4.68 32.12 -2.88
C ARG A 181 -3.41 32.96 -2.77
N LEU A 182 -2.59 32.73 -1.75
CA LEU A 182 -1.35 33.47 -1.53
C LEU A 182 -0.29 33.15 -2.60
N LEU A 183 -0.10 31.88 -2.95
CA LEU A 183 0.80 31.48 -4.04
C LEU A 183 0.42 32.15 -5.37
N HIS A 184 -0.88 32.18 -5.69
CA HIS A 184 -1.39 32.82 -6.91
C HIS A 184 -1.29 34.35 -6.87
N ALA A 185 -1.74 34.99 -5.77
CA ALA A 185 -1.74 36.44 -5.62
C ALA A 185 -0.32 37.05 -5.70
N HIS A 186 0.65 36.36 -5.09
CA HIS A 186 2.04 36.80 -5.07
C HIS A 186 2.90 36.21 -6.19
N ARG A 187 2.32 35.35 -7.04
CA ARG A 187 2.98 34.67 -8.18
C ARG A 187 4.27 33.94 -7.77
N ILE A 188 4.21 33.25 -6.63
CA ILE A 188 5.32 32.49 -6.05
C ILE A 188 5.00 30.99 -6.08
N GLU A 189 6.05 30.16 -6.16
CA GLU A 189 5.91 28.69 -6.23
C GLU A 189 6.03 28.00 -4.86
N LYS A 190 6.46 28.76 -3.84
CA LYS A 190 6.80 28.26 -2.50
C LYS A 190 6.31 29.25 -1.46
N LEU A 191 5.67 28.74 -0.43
CA LEU A 191 5.13 29.51 0.68
C LEU A 191 5.79 29.04 1.98
N LEU A 192 6.45 29.96 2.67
CA LEU A 192 7.22 29.67 3.88
C LEU A 192 6.29 29.64 5.09
N VAL A 193 6.44 28.63 5.94
CA VAL A 193 5.64 28.49 7.15
C VAL A 193 6.51 28.80 8.36
N VAL A 194 6.04 29.75 9.17
CA VAL A 194 6.77 30.25 10.35
C VAL A 194 5.94 30.14 11.63
N ASP A 195 6.62 29.84 12.73
CA ASP A 195 6.02 29.86 14.06
C ASP A 195 5.94 31.29 14.63
N ASP A 196 5.35 31.42 15.83
CA ASP A 196 5.19 32.71 16.50
C ASP A 196 6.49 33.47 16.77
N GLN A 197 7.63 32.79 16.76
CA GLN A 197 8.97 33.35 16.94
C GLN A 197 9.67 33.69 15.61
N GLY A 198 9.01 33.48 14.47
CA GLY A 198 9.56 33.72 13.14
C GLY A 198 10.55 32.65 12.68
N ARG A 199 10.54 31.47 13.29
CA ARG A 199 11.39 30.34 12.90
C ARG A 199 10.74 29.58 11.74
N CYS A 200 11.54 29.13 10.78
CA CYS A 200 11.04 28.34 9.65
C CYS A 200 10.71 26.92 10.11
N VAL A 201 9.42 26.61 10.17
CA VAL A 201 8.89 25.32 10.64
C VAL A 201 8.33 24.48 9.50
N GLY A 202 8.03 25.10 8.35
CA GLY A 202 7.48 24.40 7.20
C GLY A 202 7.63 25.11 5.86
N LEU A 203 7.29 24.38 4.79
CA LEU A 203 7.26 24.87 3.41
C LEU A 203 6.08 24.24 2.66
N VAL A 204 5.26 25.05 2.00
CA VAL A 204 4.19 24.59 1.08
C VAL A 204 4.61 24.90 -0.35
N THR A 205 4.43 23.95 -1.28
CA THR A 205 4.83 24.13 -2.69
C THR A 205 3.64 24.00 -3.65
N VAL A 206 3.69 24.74 -4.77
CA VAL A 206 2.68 24.61 -5.85
C VAL A 206 2.63 23.16 -6.38
N LYS A 207 3.78 22.49 -6.45
CA LYS A 207 3.88 21.09 -6.90
C LYS A 207 3.04 20.15 -6.03
N ASP A 208 3.02 20.35 -4.71
CA ASP A 208 2.22 19.52 -3.79
C ASP A 208 0.71 19.79 -3.96
N ILE A 209 0.34 21.04 -4.21
CA ILE A 209 -1.04 21.42 -4.51
C ILE A 209 -1.52 20.80 -5.84
N GLU A 210 -0.71 20.87 -6.90
CA GLU A 210 -1.03 20.28 -8.20
C GLU A 210 -1.20 18.76 -8.10
N LYS A 211 -0.29 18.08 -7.39
CA LYS A 211 -0.40 16.63 -7.13
C LYS A 211 -1.71 16.27 -6.42
N SER A 212 -2.11 17.08 -5.44
CA SER A 212 -3.36 16.86 -4.70
C SER A 212 -4.61 17.10 -5.55
N GLN A 213 -4.54 17.95 -6.57
CA GLN A 213 -5.65 18.14 -7.53
C GLN A 213 -5.73 17.00 -8.54
N LEU A 214 -4.59 16.47 -8.98
CA LEU A 214 -4.54 15.32 -9.89
C LEU A 214 -5.05 14.03 -9.22
N ASN A 215 -4.89 13.91 -7.90
CA ASN A 215 -5.23 12.71 -7.13
C ASN A 215 -6.18 13.04 -5.97
N PRO A 216 -7.43 13.44 -6.24
CA PRO A 216 -8.38 13.84 -5.20
C PRO A 216 -8.77 12.70 -4.26
N ASN A 217 -8.63 11.44 -4.71
CA ASN A 217 -8.93 10.25 -3.94
C ASN A 217 -7.70 9.69 -3.20
N ALA A 218 -6.59 10.43 -3.12
CA ALA A 218 -5.38 9.93 -2.48
C ALA A 218 -5.59 9.56 -0.99
N ALA A 219 -5.05 8.42 -0.58
CA ALA A 219 -5.02 7.99 0.82
C ALA A 219 -3.90 8.74 1.55
N LYS A 220 -4.30 9.70 2.39
CA LYS A 220 -3.38 10.58 3.13
C LYS A 220 -3.52 10.40 4.64
N ASP A 221 -2.45 10.72 5.37
CA ASP A 221 -2.48 10.87 6.82
C ASP A 221 -2.98 12.26 7.23
N ALA A 222 -3.12 12.47 8.54
CA ALA A 222 -3.55 13.74 9.11
C ALA A 222 -2.63 14.93 8.77
N GLN A 223 -1.40 14.68 8.32
CA GLN A 223 -0.43 15.71 7.88
C GLN A 223 -0.49 15.93 6.36
N GLY A 224 -1.43 15.27 5.67
CA GLY A 224 -1.58 15.34 4.22
C GLY A 224 -0.50 14.58 3.45
N ARG A 225 0.24 13.68 4.10
CA ARG A 225 1.23 12.83 3.45
C ARG A 225 0.60 11.54 2.96
N LEU A 226 1.08 10.98 1.85
CA LEU A 226 0.60 9.66 1.39
C LEU A 226 0.77 8.60 2.48
N ARG A 227 -0.22 7.72 2.62
CA ARG A 227 -0.16 6.57 3.55
C ARG A 227 0.82 5.52 3.02
N ALA A 228 1.63 4.94 3.90
CA ALA A 228 2.59 3.89 3.56
C ALA A 228 2.46 2.70 4.52
N ALA A 229 2.57 1.49 3.98
CA ALA A 229 2.65 0.26 4.76
C ALA A 229 3.96 -0.47 4.47
N ALA A 230 4.43 -1.29 5.42
CA ALA A 230 5.64 -2.07 5.23
C ALA A 230 5.58 -3.39 5.99
N ALA A 231 6.15 -4.44 5.39
CA ALA A 231 6.19 -5.77 5.99
C ALA A 231 7.38 -5.94 6.94
N THR A 232 7.15 -6.66 8.04
CA THR A 232 8.19 -7.15 8.93
C THR A 232 8.01 -8.65 9.21
N SER A 233 8.97 -9.23 9.93
CA SER A 233 8.95 -10.63 10.36
C SER A 233 8.90 -10.75 11.89
N VAL A 234 9.17 -11.96 12.38
CA VAL A 234 9.29 -12.33 13.80
C VAL A 234 10.76 -12.32 14.25
N GLY A 235 10.98 -12.45 15.56
CA GLY A 235 12.34 -12.47 16.15
C GLY A 235 12.95 -11.08 16.30
N GLU A 236 14.24 -11.03 16.69
CA GLU A 236 14.95 -9.76 16.92
C GLU A 236 15.11 -8.94 15.64
N ASP A 237 15.50 -9.57 14.53
CA ASP A 237 15.63 -8.89 13.23
C ASP A 237 14.30 -8.27 12.77
N GLY A 238 13.19 -8.98 13.01
CA GLY A 238 11.84 -8.48 12.72
C GLY A 238 11.44 -7.30 13.62
N TYR A 239 11.86 -7.33 14.89
CA TYR A 239 11.61 -6.25 15.83
C TYR A 239 12.43 -5.00 15.49
N GLU A 240 13.75 -5.13 15.29
CA GLU A 240 14.63 -4.02 14.89
C GLU A 240 14.16 -3.37 13.58
N ARG A 241 13.73 -4.19 12.61
CA ARG A 241 13.12 -3.70 11.37
C ARG A 241 11.84 -2.92 11.64
N ALA A 242 10.96 -3.41 12.51
CA ALA A 242 9.74 -2.70 12.89
C ALA A 242 10.05 -1.33 13.49
N GLU A 243 11.05 -1.23 14.38
CA GLU A 243 11.47 0.05 14.99
C GLU A 243 11.88 1.06 13.91
N ARG A 244 12.75 0.66 12.97
CA ARG A 244 13.19 1.53 11.86
C ARG A 244 12.04 1.98 10.95
N LEU A 245 11.08 1.10 10.69
CA LEU A 245 9.90 1.43 9.87
C LEU A 245 8.98 2.42 10.58
N ILE A 246 8.81 2.27 11.90
CA ILE A 246 8.05 3.20 12.74
C ILE A 246 8.73 4.57 12.77
N GLU A 247 10.04 4.61 12.95
CA GLU A 247 10.84 5.85 12.87
C GLU A 247 10.75 6.52 11.48
N ALA A 248 10.67 5.73 10.41
CA ALA A 248 10.46 6.23 9.05
C ALA A 248 9.05 6.79 8.81
N GLY A 249 8.11 6.59 9.75
CA GLY A 249 6.74 7.08 9.68
C GLY A 249 5.79 6.17 8.92
N VAL A 250 5.98 4.84 9.00
CA VAL A 250 5.02 3.87 8.46
C VAL A 250 3.66 4.02 9.15
N ASP A 251 2.57 3.97 8.38
CA ASP A 251 1.21 4.06 8.91
C ASP A 251 0.70 2.69 9.37
N LEU A 252 0.96 1.64 8.58
CA LEU A 252 0.55 0.27 8.84
C LEU A 252 1.74 -0.69 8.78
N LEU A 253 2.04 -1.33 9.90
CA LEU A 253 3.06 -2.38 9.96
C LEU A 253 2.40 -3.74 9.69
N VAL A 254 2.97 -4.52 8.78
CA VAL A 254 2.43 -5.84 8.38
C VAL A 254 3.34 -6.95 8.89
N VAL A 255 2.94 -7.69 9.93
CA VAL A 255 3.66 -8.90 10.37
C VAL A 255 3.30 -10.03 9.40
N ASP A 256 4.22 -10.35 8.47
CA ASP A 256 3.96 -11.23 7.32
C ASP A 256 4.71 -12.57 7.43
N THR A 257 3.95 -13.62 7.74
CA THR A 257 4.39 -15.01 7.82
C THR A 257 3.48 -15.94 7.01
N ALA A 258 3.96 -17.14 6.66
CA ALA A 258 3.11 -18.18 6.07
C ALA A 258 2.10 -18.75 7.08
N HIS A 259 2.43 -18.77 8.38
CA HIS A 259 1.58 -19.31 9.44
C HIS A 259 1.45 -18.36 10.64
N GLY A 260 0.48 -17.46 10.55
CA GLY A 260 0.21 -16.41 11.55
C GLY A 260 -0.25 -16.93 12.92
N HIS A 261 -0.67 -18.19 13.01
CA HIS A 261 -1.09 -18.80 14.28
C HIS A 261 0.07 -19.51 15.01
N SER A 262 1.32 -19.21 14.66
CA SER A 262 2.49 -19.70 15.39
C SER A 262 2.80 -18.81 16.60
N GLN A 263 3.28 -19.41 17.70
CA GLN A 263 3.56 -18.67 18.94
C GLN A 263 4.54 -17.51 18.72
N ARG A 264 5.58 -17.71 17.89
CA ARG A 264 6.55 -16.66 17.54
C ARG A 264 5.91 -15.42 16.93
N VAL A 265 4.81 -15.58 16.17
CA VAL A 265 4.06 -14.46 15.58
C VAL A 265 3.23 -13.76 16.64
N LEU A 266 2.53 -14.53 17.49
CA LEU A 266 1.74 -13.97 18.59
C LEU A 266 2.63 -13.14 19.52
N ASP A 267 3.80 -13.66 19.87
CA ASP A 267 4.79 -12.98 20.71
C ASP A 267 5.32 -11.71 20.03
N ALA A 268 5.60 -11.75 18.72
CA ALA A 268 6.06 -10.58 17.97
C ALA A 268 5.00 -9.47 17.91
N VAL A 269 3.74 -9.83 17.62
CA VAL A 269 2.62 -8.88 17.61
C VAL A 269 2.44 -8.24 18.99
N ALA A 270 2.41 -9.06 20.05
CA ALA A 270 2.26 -8.57 21.42
C ALA A 270 3.42 -7.66 21.85
N ARG A 271 4.67 -8.02 21.49
CA ARG A 271 5.86 -7.21 21.77
C ARG A 271 5.80 -5.86 21.08
N ILE A 272 5.53 -5.83 19.76
CA ILE A 272 5.44 -4.58 18.99
C ILE A 272 4.30 -3.72 19.54
N LYS A 273 3.13 -4.31 19.80
CA LYS A 273 1.97 -3.59 20.33
C LYS A 273 2.23 -2.97 21.69
N LYS A 274 2.96 -3.68 22.57
CA LYS A 274 3.35 -3.18 23.89
C LYS A 274 4.33 -2.00 23.81
N ALA A 275 5.32 -2.07 22.92
CA ALA A 275 6.33 -1.02 22.76
C ALA A 275 5.77 0.20 22.01
N TYR A 276 4.92 -0.02 21.01
CA TYR A 276 4.38 1.01 20.11
C TYR A 276 2.85 0.92 20.05
N PRO A 277 2.11 1.30 21.11
CA PRO A 277 0.66 1.13 21.17
C PRO A 277 -0.10 1.89 20.06
N ASN A 278 0.51 2.96 19.55
CA ASN A 278 -0.07 3.84 18.52
C ASN A 278 0.12 3.31 17.09
N VAL A 279 1.12 2.46 16.80
CA VAL A 279 1.27 1.89 15.44
C VAL A 279 0.13 0.94 15.14
N ALA A 280 -0.42 0.99 13.92
CA ALA A 280 -1.40 0.01 13.48
C ALA A 280 -0.68 -1.26 13.01
N ILE A 281 -1.15 -2.42 13.46
CA ILE A 281 -0.57 -3.73 13.13
C ILE A 281 -1.58 -4.57 12.34
N LEU A 282 -1.23 -4.93 11.12
CA LEU A 282 -1.87 -5.99 10.34
C LEU A 282 -1.05 -7.28 10.50
N ALA A 283 -1.66 -8.36 11.00
CA ALA A 283 -0.94 -9.61 11.20
C ALA A 283 -1.55 -10.77 10.40
N GLY A 284 -0.70 -11.64 9.84
CA GLY A 284 -1.14 -12.84 9.14
C GLY A 284 0.01 -13.64 8.52
N ASN A 285 -0.27 -14.70 7.77
CA ASN A 285 -1.60 -15.11 7.30
C ASN A 285 -2.26 -16.16 8.21
N VAL A 286 -3.57 -16.03 8.37
CA VAL A 286 -4.43 -17.07 8.98
C VAL A 286 -5.51 -17.50 7.99
N ALA A 287 -6.14 -18.64 8.25
CA ALA A 287 -7.23 -19.15 7.43
C ALA A 287 -8.37 -19.77 8.27
N THR A 288 -8.35 -19.54 9.58
CA THR A 288 -9.28 -20.17 10.54
C THR A 288 -9.73 -19.18 11.60
N THR A 289 -10.91 -19.44 12.18
CA THR A 289 -11.46 -18.70 13.33
C THR A 289 -10.49 -18.66 14.51
N ALA A 290 -9.87 -19.80 14.84
CA ALA A 290 -8.93 -19.89 15.95
C ALA A 290 -7.68 -19.03 15.74
N GLY A 291 -7.06 -19.09 14.55
CA GLY A 291 -5.89 -18.26 14.24
C GLY A 291 -6.22 -16.77 14.21
N THR A 292 -7.42 -16.43 13.71
CA THR A 292 -7.91 -15.04 13.72
C THR A 292 -8.06 -14.52 15.14
N LYS A 293 -8.73 -15.29 16.02
CA LYS A 293 -8.88 -14.92 17.43
C LYS A 293 -7.53 -14.77 18.13
N ALA A 294 -6.59 -15.69 17.91
CA ALA A 294 -5.28 -15.62 18.54
C ALA A 294 -4.49 -14.35 18.16
N LEU A 295 -4.56 -13.92 16.89
CA LEU A 295 -3.92 -12.67 16.46
C LEU A 295 -4.60 -11.43 17.06
N ILE A 296 -5.92 -11.44 17.16
CA ILE A 296 -6.68 -10.36 17.82
C ILE A 296 -6.31 -10.27 19.30
N ASP A 297 -6.32 -11.41 20.00
CA ASP A 297 -5.98 -11.50 21.42
C ASP A 297 -4.51 -11.07 21.68
N ALA A 298 -3.60 -11.26 20.71
CA ALA A 298 -2.22 -10.78 20.77
C ALA A 298 -2.08 -9.26 20.54
N GLY A 299 -3.12 -8.59 20.05
CA GLY A 299 -3.15 -7.13 19.87
C GLY A 299 -3.04 -6.65 18.41
N ALA A 300 -3.30 -7.51 17.42
CA ALA A 300 -3.40 -7.09 16.03
C ALA A 300 -4.60 -6.14 15.82
N ASP A 301 -4.38 -5.03 15.12
CA ASP A 301 -5.43 -4.05 14.80
C ASP A 301 -6.22 -4.44 13.54
N ALA A 302 -5.68 -5.38 12.75
CA ALA A 302 -6.33 -6.00 11.60
C ALA A 302 -5.71 -7.38 11.32
N VAL A 303 -6.45 -8.26 10.65
CA VAL A 303 -6.01 -9.64 10.35
C VAL A 303 -5.93 -9.88 8.85
N LYS A 304 -4.81 -10.42 8.37
CA LYS A 304 -4.58 -10.81 6.98
C LYS A 304 -4.91 -12.29 6.77
N VAL A 305 -5.79 -12.58 5.81
CA VAL A 305 -6.40 -13.91 5.64
C VAL A 305 -6.08 -14.51 4.27
N GLY A 306 -5.54 -15.73 4.29
CA GLY A 306 -5.33 -16.54 3.10
C GLY A 306 -4.08 -17.42 3.18
N ILE A 307 -4.25 -18.74 3.13
CA ILE A 307 -3.13 -19.70 3.08
C ILE A 307 -3.22 -20.51 1.79
N GLY A 308 -2.22 -20.30 0.93
CA GLY A 308 -2.11 -20.92 -0.39
C GLY A 308 -3.06 -20.50 -1.52
N PRO A 309 -3.90 -19.43 -1.46
CA PRO A 309 -4.76 -19.06 -2.59
C PRO A 309 -4.02 -18.30 -3.70
N GLY A 310 -2.79 -17.83 -3.45
CA GLY A 310 -2.03 -17.01 -4.38
C GLY A 310 -1.67 -17.78 -5.66
N SER A 311 -1.72 -17.10 -6.81
CA SER A 311 -1.52 -17.71 -8.14
C SER A 311 -0.15 -18.37 -8.37
N ILE A 312 0.82 -18.11 -7.49
CA ILE A 312 2.20 -18.60 -7.54
C ILE A 312 2.59 -19.37 -6.27
N CYS A 313 1.63 -19.60 -5.37
CA CYS A 313 1.86 -20.28 -4.11
C CYS A 313 1.53 -21.76 -4.26
N THR A 314 2.46 -22.61 -3.84
CA THR A 314 2.33 -24.07 -3.90
C THR A 314 2.17 -24.71 -2.53
N THR A 315 2.01 -23.92 -1.45
CA THR A 315 1.79 -24.41 -0.06
C THR A 315 0.74 -25.52 0.03
N ARG A 316 -0.40 -25.38 -0.67
CA ARG A 316 -1.46 -26.40 -0.66
C ARG A 316 -1.04 -27.73 -1.29
N ILE A 317 -0.12 -27.68 -2.24
CA ILE A 317 0.35 -28.85 -2.98
C ILE A 317 1.55 -29.48 -2.28
N VAL A 318 2.51 -28.66 -1.85
CA VAL A 318 3.78 -29.11 -1.26
C VAL A 318 3.59 -29.52 0.20
N ALA A 319 2.94 -28.67 1.01
CA ALA A 319 2.72 -28.93 2.43
C ALA A 319 1.35 -29.58 2.73
N GLY A 320 0.41 -29.57 1.76
CA GLY A 320 -0.94 -30.09 1.97
C GLY A 320 -1.81 -29.20 2.87
N VAL A 321 -1.42 -27.95 3.12
CA VAL A 321 -2.08 -27.04 4.07
C VAL A 321 -2.77 -25.88 3.34
N GLY A 322 -4.03 -25.61 3.71
CA GLY A 322 -4.75 -24.43 3.26
C GLY A 322 -6.26 -24.55 3.45
N VAL A 323 -6.98 -23.47 3.18
CA VAL A 323 -8.45 -23.42 3.19
C VAL A 323 -8.91 -22.63 1.96
N PRO A 324 -9.92 -23.10 1.20
CA PRO A 324 -10.55 -22.31 0.13
C PRO A 324 -10.87 -20.88 0.57
N GLN A 325 -10.52 -19.91 -0.29
CA GLN A 325 -10.30 -18.53 0.16
C GLN A 325 -11.58 -17.85 0.66
N LEU A 326 -12.72 -18.12 0.02
CA LEU A 326 -14.00 -17.54 0.44
C LEU A 326 -14.38 -18.02 1.84
N SER A 327 -14.32 -19.34 2.09
CA SER A 327 -14.59 -19.88 3.43
C SER A 327 -13.60 -19.40 4.49
N ALA A 328 -12.32 -19.23 4.12
CA ALA A 328 -11.31 -18.67 5.03
C ALA A 328 -11.66 -17.23 5.45
N ILE A 329 -12.06 -16.39 4.50
CA ILE A 329 -12.50 -15.01 4.76
C ILE A 329 -13.71 -15.01 5.69
N MET A 330 -14.77 -15.76 5.35
CA MET A 330 -16.00 -15.80 6.16
C MET A 330 -15.73 -16.29 7.59
N SER A 331 -14.87 -17.31 7.76
CA SER A 331 -14.50 -17.84 9.08
C SER A 331 -13.74 -16.83 9.94
N ALA A 332 -12.88 -16.02 9.30
CA ALA A 332 -12.13 -14.97 9.98
C ALA A 332 -13.04 -13.79 10.34
N VAL A 333 -13.92 -13.37 9.43
CA VAL A 333 -14.88 -12.28 9.66
C VAL A 333 -15.80 -12.61 10.84
N GLU A 334 -16.34 -13.83 10.92
CA GLU A 334 -17.18 -14.25 12.04
C GLU A 334 -16.45 -14.13 13.40
N ALA A 335 -15.15 -14.42 13.44
CA ALA A 335 -14.33 -14.27 14.63
C ALA A 335 -14.06 -12.79 14.97
N ALA A 336 -13.75 -11.99 13.94
CA ALA A 336 -13.25 -10.63 14.08
C ALA A 336 -14.35 -9.59 14.30
N GLN A 337 -15.55 -9.81 13.74
CA GLN A 337 -16.69 -8.90 13.85
C GLN A 337 -17.12 -8.67 15.30
N LYS A 338 -16.98 -9.68 16.17
CA LYS A 338 -17.29 -9.57 17.61
C LYS A 338 -16.47 -8.49 18.34
N GLN A 339 -15.30 -8.16 17.81
CA GLN A 339 -14.40 -7.14 18.36
C GLN A 339 -14.22 -5.95 17.40
N ASN A 340 -15.02 -5.89 16.33
CA ASN A 340 -14.90 -4.89 15.26
C ASN A 340 -13.48 -4.79 14.67
N ILE A 341 -12.79 -5.93 14.54
CA ILE A 341 -11.45 -5.98 13.96
C ILE A 341 -11.56 -6.21 12.44
N PRO A 342 -10.93 -5.35 11.61
CA PRO A 342 -10.96 -5.52 10.17
C PRO A 342 -10.22 -6.77 9.67
N VAL A 343 -10.77 -7.39 8.63
CA VAL A 343 -10.18 -8.54 7.92
C VAL A 343 -9.78 -8.14 6.50
N ILE A 344 -8.55 -8.49 6.11
CA ILE A 344 -7.99 -8.24 4.79
C ILE A 344 -7.84 -9.57 4.03
N ALA A 345 -8.50 -9.69 2.88
CA ALA A 345 -8.39 -10.88 2.03
C ALA A 345 -7.09 -10.85 1.20
N ASP A 346 -6.21 -11.85 1.32
CA ASP A 346 -4.92 -11.90 0.62
C ASP A 346 -4.82 -13.11 -0.32
N GLY A 347 -4.74 -12.83 -1.62
CA GLY A 347 -4.54 -13.83 -2.67
C GLY A 347 -5.83 -14.45 -3.24
N GLY A 348 -5.69 -15.13 -4.38
CA GLY A 348 -6.79 -15.82 -5.09
C GLY A 348 -7.68 -14.95 -5.97
N ILE A 349 -7.47 -13.62 -5.99
CA ILE A 349 -8.26 -12.67 -6.79
C ILE A 349 -7.69 -12.60 -8.20
N LYS A 350 -8.47 -13.05 -9.19
CA LYS A 350 -8.10 -13.06 -10.61
C LYS A 350 -8.80 -11.94 -11.38
N PHE A 351 -10.03 -11.63 -10.99
CA PHE A 351 -10.86 -10.60 -11.62
C PHE A 351 -11.43 -9.60 -10.61
N SER A 352 -11.97 -8.49 -11.12
CA SER A 352 -12.72 -7.52 -10.30
C SER A 352 -13.96 -8.16 -9.64
N GLY A 353 -14.53 -9.20 -10.25
CA GLY A 353 -15.61 -10.00 -9.64
C GLY A 353 -15.14 -10.74 -8.38
N ASP A 354 -13.96 -11.35 -8.39
CA ASP A 354 -13.40 -12.02 -7.20
C ASP A 354 -13.09 -11.00 -6.09
N PHE A 355 -12.62 -9.82 -6.48
CA PHE A 355 -12.42 -8.70 -5.56
C PHE A 355 -13.74 -8.30 -4.90
N ALA A 356 -14.82 -8.14 -5.67
CA ALA A 356 -16.14 -7.86 -5.14
C ALA A 356 -16.65 -8.98 -4.22
N LYS A 357 -16.49 -10.25 -4.61
CA LYS A 357 -16.87 -11.41 -3.78
C LYS A 357 -16.10 -11.45 -2.45
N ALA A 358 -14.80 -11.13 -2.45
CA ALA A 358 -14.00 -11.07 -1.23
C ALA A 358 -14.53 -10.01 -0.24
N LEU A 359 -14.91 -8.83 -0.74
CA LEU A 359 -15.47 -7.76 0.09
C LEU A 359 -16.89 -8.09 0.56
N ALA A 360 -17.73 -8.64 -0.33
CA ALA A 360 -19.06 -9.12 0.02
C ALA A 360 -19.04 -10.22 1.08
N ALA A 361 -17.99 -11.06 1.11
CA ALA A 361 -17.78 -12.08 2.13
C ALA A 361 -17.37 -11.54 3.50
N GLY A 362 -17.21 -10.22 3.62
CA GLY A 362 -16.99 -9.53 4.90
C GLY A 362 -15.61 -8.89 5.05
N ALA A 363 -14.66 -9.13 4.14
CA ALA A 363 -13.38 -8.44 4.19
C ALA A 363 -13.58 -6.93 3.96
N VAL A 364 -12.81 -6.10 4.68
CA VAL A 364 -12.92 -4.63 4.54
C VAL A 364 -12.10 -4.11 3.35
N ALA A 365 -11.10 -4.87 2.94
CA ALA A 365 -10.21 -4.62 1.82
C ALA A 365 -9.58 -5.94 1.36
N ALA A 366 -8.96 -5.90 0.18
CA ALA A 366 -8.20 -7.03 -0.35
C ALA A 366 -6.76 -6.66 -0.69
N MET A 367 -5.87 -7.64 -0.67
CA MET A 367 -4.47 -7.52 -1.07
C MET A 367 -4.24 -8.26 -2.40
N ALA A 368 -3.64 -7.57 -3.36
CA ALA A 368 -3.39 -8.09 -4.71
C ALA A 368 -1.90 -8.11 -5.07
N GLY A 369 -1.46 -9.25 -5.63
CA GLY A 369 -0.11 -9.44 -6.17
C GLY A 369 -0.10 -9.45 -7.70
N SER A 370 -0.55 -10.55 -8.30
CA SER A 370 -0.47 -10.82 -9.75
C SER A 370 -1.21 -9.79 -10.62
N LEU A 371 -2.28 -9.20 -10.09
CA LEU A 371 -3.01 -8.13 -10.76
C LEU A 371 -2.13 -6.89 -10.99
N LEU A 372 -1.21 -6.61 -10.07
CA LEU A 372 -0.37 -5.42 -10.04
C LEU A 372 1.06 -5.66 -10.52
N ALA A 373 1.57 -6.89 -10.46
CA ALA A 373 2.95 -7.24 -10.80
C ALA A 373 3.38 -6.86 -12.23
N GLY A 374 2.44 -6.84 -13.19
CA GLY A 374 2.72 -6.48 -14.59
C GLY A 374 2.67 -4.98 -14.90
N THR A 375 2.47 -4.11 -13.90
CA THR A 375 2.33 -2.67 -14.10
C THR A 375 3.67 -1.97 -14.27
N GLU A 376 3.64 -0.74 -14.79
CA GLU A 376 4.85 0.07 -14.99
C GLU A 376 5.56 0.42 -13.68
N GLU A 377 4.80 0.63 -12.62
CA GLU A 377 5.28 1.06 -11.31
C GLU A 377 5.80 -0.08 -10.44
N SER A 378 5.44 -1.33 -10.73
CA SER A 378 5.97 -2.49 -10.01
C SER A 378 7.50 -2.62 -10.22
N PRO A 379 8.24 -3.20 -9.27
CA PRO A 379 9.67 -3.48 -9.45
C PRO A 379 9.96 -4.41 -10.63
N GLY A 380 11.20 -4.38 -11.10
CA GLY A 380 11.68 -5.22 -12.19
C GLY A 380 11.50 -4.62 -13.59
N GLU A 381 12.24 -5.19 -14.54
CA GLU A 381 12.31 -4.71 -15.93
C GLU A 381 11.22 -5.34 -16.80
N VAL A 382 10.81 -4.59 -17.83
CA VAL A 382 9.97 -5.11 -18.91
C VAL A 382 10.88 -5.78 -19.94
N TYR A 383 10.60 -7.05 -20.26
CA TYR A 383 11.34 -7.78 -21.29
C TYR A 383 10.40 -8.37 -22.33
N LEU A 384 10.94 -8.61 -23.54
CA LEU A 384 10.20 -9.15 -24.67
C LEU A 384 10.30 -10.67 -24.67
N HIS A 385 9.16 -11.35 -24.76
CA HIS A 385 9.08 -12.80 -24.95
C HIS A 385 8.04 -13.11 -26.03
N GLN A 386 8.45 -13.83 -27.08
CA GLN A 386 7.57 -14.18 -28.22
C GLN A 386 6.79 -12.97 -28.79
N GLY A 387 7.44 -11.81 -28.88
CA GLY A 387 6.84 -10.58 -29.42
C GLY A 387 5.86 -9.87 -28.50
N ARG A 388 5.69 -10.31 -27.25
CA ARG A 388 4.87 -9.63 -26.22
C ARG A 388 5.74 -9.18 -25.05
N SER A 389 5.33 -8.09 -24.39
CA SER A 389 6.04 -7.53 -23.24
C SER A 389 5.57 -8.20 -21.95
N PHE A 390 6.52 -8.60 -21.10
CA PHE A 390 6.28 -9.27 -19.83
C PHE A 390 7.11 -8.64 -18.70
N LYS A 391 6.70 -8.90 -17.47
CA LYS A 391 7.51 -8.68 -16.26
C LYS A 391 7.62 -9.99 -15.46
N ALA A 392 8.75 -10.14 -14.77
CA ALA A 392 8.98 -11.27 -13.88
C ALA A 392 8.05 -11.18 -12.66
N TYR A 393 7.51 -12.31 -12.23
CA TYR A 393 6.64 -12.38 -11.06
C TYR A 393 6.91 -13.68 -10.31
N ARG A 394 7.22 -13.57 -9.01
CA ARG A 394 7.61 -14.73 -8.20
C ARG A 394 6.99 -14.73 -6.82
N GLY A 395 6.73 -15.93 -6.32
CA GLY A 395 6.23 -16.15 -4.97
C GLY A 395 7.31 -15.91 -3.95
N MET A 396 6.95 -15.40 -2.78
CA MET A 396 7.92 -15.30 -1.67
C MET A 396 8.43 -16.67 -1.22
N GLY A 397 7.71 -17.75 -1.54
CA GLY A 397 8.15 -19.13 -1.32
C GLY A 397 8.95 -19.72 -2.47
N SER A 398 9.27 -18.97 -3.52
CA SER A 398 10.16 -19.44 -4.59
C SER A 398 11.61 -19.47 -4.09
N VAL A 399 12.43 -20.35 -4.68
CA VAL A 399 13.86 -20.44 -4.35
C VAL A 399 14.54 -19.07 -4.48
N GLY A 400 14.30 -18.36 -5.58
CA GLY A 400 14.94 -17.07 -5.84
C GLY A 400 14.49 -15.94 -4.89
N ALA A 401 13.27 -15.99 -4.35
CA ALA A 401 12.82 -15.06 -3.34
C ALA A 401 13.34 -15.44 -1.94
N MET A 402 13.37 -16.73 -1.62
CA MET A 402 13.85 -17.25 -0.32
C MET A 402 15.34 -16.97 -0.13
N ALA A 403 16.14 -17.19 -1.18
CA ALA A 403 17.58 -16.85 -1.21
C ALA A 403 17.87 -15.36 -0.96
N ARG A 404 16.88 -14.47 -1.16
CA ARG A 404 16.98 -13.03 -0.94
C ARG A 404 16.34 -12.53 0.36
N GLY A 405 16.02 -13.43 1.29
CA GLY A 405 15.61 -13.06 2.65
C GLY A 405 14.13 -13.29 3.00
N SER A 406 13.44 -14.17 2.26
CA SER A 406 12.07 -14.59 2.62
C SER A 406 11.98 -16.02 3.14
N ALA A 407 13.11 -16.73 3.31
CA ALA A 407 13.15 -18.09 3.82
C ALA A 407 12.56 -18.24 5.24
N ASP A 408 12.72 -17.23 6.10
CA ASP A 408 12.17 -17.23 7.46
C ASP A 408 10.64 -17.21 7.48
N ARG A 409 10.00 -16.63 6.43
CA ARG A 409 8.54 -16.67 6.25
C ARG A 409 7.99 -18.09 6.22
N TYR A 410 8.80 -19.03 5.73
CA TYR A 410 8.50 -20.45 5.56
C TYR A 410 9.28 -21.34 6.53
N PHE A 411 9.76 -20.78 7.65
CA PHE A 411 10.48 -21.52 8.70
C PHE A 411 11.77 -22.20 8.23
N GLN A 412 12.40 -21.67 7.18
CA GLN A 412 13.60 -22.22 6.56
C GLN A 412 14.82 -21.31 6.69
N ALA A 413 14.82 -20.38 7.66
CA ALA A 413 15.91 -19.42 7.86
C ALA A 413 17.29 -20.06 8.15
N GLU A 414 17.30 -21.28 8.70
CA GLU A 414 18.52 -22.01 9.04
C GLU A 414 19.11 -22.80 7.86
N VAL A 415 18.37 -22.93 6.75
CA VAL A 415 18.80 -23.67 5.56
C VAL A 415 19.74 -22.81 4.72
N ARG A 416 21.05 -23.10 4.79
CA ARG A 416 22.10 -22.36 4.08
C ARG A 416 22.35 -22.82 2.64
N ASP A 417 21.96 -24.04 2.32
CA ASP A 417 22.12 -24.63 0.99
C ASP A 417 20.82 -24.42 0.20
N GLU A 418 20.87 -23.59 -0.83
CA GLU A 418 19.71 -23.27 -1.67
C GLU A 418 19.08 -24.53 -2.30
N LEU A 419 19.89 -25.57 -2.57
CA LEU A 419 19.40 -26.84 -3.12
C LEU A 419 18.59 -27.67 -2.12
N LYS A 420 18.66 -27.34 -0.83
CA LYS A 420 17.92 -28.02 0.24
C LYS A 420 16.67 -27.24 0.67
N LEU A 421 16.41 -26.08 0.08
CA LEU A 421 15.16 -25.36 0.30
C LEU A 421 13.99 -26.19 -0.24
N VAL A 422 12.89 -26.19 0.50
CA VAL A 422 11.61 -26.78 0.10
C VAL A 422 10.68 -25.63 -0.28
N PRO A 423 10.64 -25.22 -1.56
CA PRO A 423 9.91 -24.03 -1.97
C PRO A 423 8.39 -24.25 -1.91
N GLU A 424 7.69 -23.27 -1.37
CA GLU A 424 6.23 -23.17 -1.34
C GLU A 424 5.69 -22.12 -2.33
N GLY A 425 6.50 -21.79 -3.35
CA GLY A 425 6.10 -20.94 -4.46
C GLY A 425 6.94 -21.17 -5.71
N ILE A 426 6.48 -20.57 -6.80
CA ILE A 426 7.12 -20.64 -8.12
C ILE A 426 7.54 -19.26 -8.63
N GLU A 427 8.32 -19.24 -9.69
CA GLU A 427 8.62 -18.06 -10.49
C GLU A 427 7.94 -18.18 -11.85
N GLY A 428 7.44 -17.07 -12.36
CA GLY A 428 6.78 -16.99 -13.65
C GLY A 428 6.85 -15.60 -14.22
N GLN A 429 6.01 -15.35 -15.21
CA GLN A 429 5.92 -14.06 -15.88
C GLN A 429 4.47 -13.63 -16.04
N VAL A 430 4.25 -12.33 -15.98
CA VAL A 430 2.94 -11.70 -16.19
C VAL A 430 3.04 -10.72 -17.35
N ALA A 431 1.99 -10.64 -18.16
CA ALA A 431 1.94 -9.69 -19.26
C ALA A 431 2.10 -8.25 -18.72
N TYR A 432 2.81 -7.41 -19.48
CA TYR A 432 2.90 -5.98 -19.18
C TYR A 432 1.52 -5.32 -19.35
N LYS A 433 1.10 -4.55 -18.35
CA LYS A 433 -0.24 -3.96 -18.26
C LYS A 433 -0.27 -2.44 -18.42
N GLY A 434 0.88 -1.81 -18.63
CA GLY A 434 0.98 -0.35 -18.63
C GLY A 434 0.85 0.24 -17.21
N PRO A 435 0.42 1.51 -17.10
CA PRO A 435 0.27 2.19 -15.82
C PRO A 435 -0.74 1.53 -14.89
N ILE A 436 -0.43 1.46 -13.60
CA ILE A 436 -1.30 0.86 -12.58
C ILE A 436 -2.69 1.51 -12.50
N SER A 437 -2.78 2.80 -12.82
CA SER A 437 -4.04 3.56 -12.77
C SER A 437 -5.15 2.93 -13.61
N ALA A 438 -4.81 2.37 -14.77
CA ALA A 438 -5.78 1.67 -15.63
C ALA A 438 -6.31 0.39 -14.96
N VAL A 439 -5.44 -0.39 -14.31
CA VAL A 439 -5.81 -1.60 -13.58
C VAL A 439 -6.71 -1.25 -12.39
N LEU A 440 -6.33 -0.25 -11.59
CA LEU A 440 -7.10 0.19 -10.42
C LEU A 440 -8.47 0.74 -10.82
N HIS A 441 -8.55 1.48 -11.92
CA HIS A 441 -9.82 1.97 -12.44
C HIS A 441 -10.78 0.83 -12.78
N GLN A 442 -10.29 -0.24 -13.42
CA GLN A 442 -11.11 -1.41 -13.75
C GLN A 442 -11.54 -2.21 -12.51
N LEU A 443 -10.66 -2.35 -11.51
CA LEU A 443 -11.00 -3.00 -10.23
C LEU A 443 -12.07 -2.22 -9.47
N ALA A 444 -11.90 -0.90 -9.37
CA ALA A 444 -12.89 -0.01 -8.76
C ALA A 444 -14.22 -0.05 -9.52
N GLY A 445 -14.18 0.02 -10.86
CA GLY A 445 -15.37 -0.03 -11.71
C GLY A 445 -16.15 -1.33 -11.55
N GLY A 446 -15.47 -2.49 -11.53
CA GLY A 446 -16.12 -3.78 -11.31
C GLY A 446 -16.74 -3.93 -9.91
N LEU A 447 -16.08 -3.38 -8.89
CA LEU A 447 -16.65 -3.33 -7.54
C LEU A 447 -17.90 -2.43 -7.50
N ARG A 448 -17.85 -1.23 -8.09
CA ARG A 448 -19.00 -0.32 -8.19
C ARG A 448 -20.18 -0.95 -8.90
N ALA A 449 -19.92 -1.67 -10.00
CA ALA A 449 -20.95 -2.40 -10.72
C ALA A 449 -21.58 -3.49 -9.83
N SER A 450 -20.77 -4.26 -9.11
CA SER A 450 -21.25 -5.32 -8.21
C SER A 450 -22.11 -4.75 -7.06
N MET A 451 -21.67 -3.64 -6.45
CA MET A 451 -22.45 -2.93 -5.44
C MET A 451 -23.77 -2.40 -6.00
N GLY A 452 -23.77 -1.88 -7.23
CA GLY A 452 -24.99 -1.46 -7.93
C GLY A 452 -25.96 -2.62 -8.17
N TYR A 453 -25.49 -3.79 -8.58
CA TYR A 453 -26.33 -4.99 -8.74
C TYR A 453 -26.92 -5.53 -7.44
N VAL A 454 -26.19 -5.39 -6.32
CA VAL A 454 -26.66 -5.80 -4.99
C VAL A 454 -27.54 -4.72 -4.33
N GLY A 455 -27.50 -3.48 -4.83
CA GLY A 455 -28.25 -2.36 -4.26
C GLY A 455 -27.62 -1.78 -3.00
N ALA A 456 -26.28 -1.72 -2.95
CA ALA A 456 -25.51 -1.22 -1.81
C ALA A 456 -24.82 0.11 -2.13
N LYS A 457 -25.06 1.14 -1.31
CA LYS A 457 -24.42 2.45 -1.47
C LYS A 457 -23.03 2.50 -0.82
N THR A 458 -22.81 1.76 0.25
CA THR A 458 -21.52 1.69 0.97
C THR A 458 -21.02 0.26 1.03
N LEU A 459 -19.73 0.07 1.34
CA LEU A 459 -19.18 -1.27 1.54
C LEU A 459 -19.79 -2.00 2.75
N GLU A 460 -20.29 -1.26 3.74
CA GLU A 460 -21.02 -1.83 4.87
C GLU A 460 -22.35 -2.42 4.42
N GLU A 461 -23.17 -1.64 3.72
CA GLU A 461 -24.41 -2.15 3.11
C GLU A 461 -24.14 -3.33 2.16
N PHE A 462 -23.00 -3.30 1.45
CA PHE A 462 -22.65 -4.38 0.52
C PHE A 462 -22.41 -5.70 1.24
N ARG A 463 -21.73 -5.68 2.39
CA ARG A 463 -21.52 -6.86 3.24
C ARG A 463 -22.83 -7.37 3.85
N GLU A 464 -23.72 -6.48 4.24
CA GLU A 464 -25.00 -6.84 4.87
C GLU A 464 -26.01 -7.41 3.87
N LYS A 465 -26.07 -6.85 2.65
CA LYS A 465 -27.05 -7.24 1.63
C LYS A 465 -26.59 -8.40 0.74
N ALA A 466 -25.28 -8.63 0.62
CA ALA A 466 -24.75 -9.63 -0.29
C ALA A 466 -25.26 -11.04 0.07
N THR A 467 -25.82 -11.71 -0.94
CA THR A 467 -26.20 -13.12 -0.86
C THR A 467 -25.45 -13.89 -1.94
N PHE A 468 -24.81 -14.99 -1.57
CA PHE A 468 -24.11 -15.86 -2.51
C PHE A 468 -24.99 -17.02 -2.97
N VAL A 469 -24.93 -17.34 -4.26
CA VAL A 469 -25.49 -18.56 -4.84
C VAL A 469 -24.35 -19.47 -5.23
N ARG A 470 -24.39 -20.73 -4.77
CA ARG A 470 -23.40 -21.75 -5.16
C ARG A 470 -23.68 -22.23 -6.57
N ILE A 471 -22.62 -22.42 -7.34
CA ILE A 471 -22.69 -22.90 -8.73
C ILE A 471 -21.91 -24.20 -8.89
N SER A 472 -22.21 -24.93 -9.97
CA SER A 472 -21.37 -26.05 -10.41
C SER A 472 -20.29 -25.57 -11.38
N ASN A 473 -19.36 -26.45 -11.75
CA ASN A 473 -18.39 -26.18 -12.83
C ASN A 473 -19.06 -25.82 -14.17
N ALA A 474 -20.26 -26.34 -14.45
CA ALA A 474 -21.02 -25.95 -15.63
C ALA A 474 -21.51 -24.49 -15.53
N GLY A 475 -21.93 -24.06 -14.35
CA GLY A 475 -22.27 -22.66 -14.08
C GLY A 475 -21.07 -21.72 -14.17
N LEU A 476 -19.87 -22.17 -13.75
CA LEU A 476 -18.65 -21.40 -13.94
C LEU A 476 -18.33 -21.23 -15.43
N ARG A 477 -18.41 -22.32 -16.21
CA ARG A 477 -18.21 -22.26 -17.67
C ARG A 477 -19.23 -21.37 -18.37
N GLU A 478 -20.49 -21.38 -17.91
CA GLU A 478 -21.53 -20.45 -18.37
C GLU A 478 -21.23 -18.99 -18.01
N SER A 479 -20.66 -18.75 -16.83
CA SER A 479 -20.32 -17.40 -16.36
C SER A 479 -19.23 -16.73 -17.20
N HIS A 480 -18.31 -17.53 -17.76
CA HIS A 480 -17.29 -17.07 -18.69
C HIS A 480 -17.84 -16.91 -20.12
N SER A 481 -17.17 -16.11 -20.95
CA SER A 481 -17.49 -16.03 -22.38
C SER A 481 -17.40 -17.43 -23.03
N HIS A 482 -18.49 -17.90 -23.63
CA HIS A 482 -18.57 -19.24 -24.22
C HIS A 482 -19.31 -19.21 -25.56
N GLY A 483 -19.03 -20.18 -26.44
CA GLY A 483 -19.68 -20.30 -27.74
C GLY A 483 -19.25 -19.27 -28.81
N VAL A 484 -18.20 -18.48 -28.55
CA VAL A 484 -17.67 -17.46 -29.46
C VAL A 484 -16.15 -17.39 -29.43
N ALA A 485 -15.55 -16.91 -30.53
CA ALA A 485 -14.13 -16.55 -30.56
C ALA A 485 -13.93 -15.08 -30.13
N ILE A 486 -13.05 -14.84 -29.16
CA ILE A 486 -12.72 -13.48 -28.72
C ILE A 486 -11.83 -12.82 -29.78
N THR A 487 -12.32 -11.75 -30.41
CA THR A 487 -11.57 -10.99 -31.42
C THR A 487 -10.80 -9.81 -30.83
N ARG A 488 -11.26 -9.26 -29.70
CA ARG A 488 -10.61 -8.19 -28.95
C ARG A 488 -10.85 -8.42 -27.46
N GLU A 489 -9.76 -8.46 -26.70
CA GLU A 489 -9.83 -8.60 -25.25
C GLU A 489 -10.18 -7.27 -24.58
N SER A 490 -10.89 -7.35 -23.45
CA SER A 490 -11.19 -6.18 -22.62
C SER A 490 -10.18 -6.09 -21.47
N PRO A 491 -9.79 -4.88 -21.02
CA PRO A 491 -8.79 -4.73 -19.96
C PRO A 491 -9.14 -5.44 -18.63
N ASN A 492 -10.42 -5.62 -18.35
CA ASN A 492 -10.96 -6.30 -17.16
C ASN A 492 -11.18 -7.82 -17.36
N TYR A 493 -10.97 -8.34 -18.56
CA TYR A 493 -11.16 -9.76 -18.91
C TYR A 493 -10.17 -10.17 -20.00
N PRO A 494 -8.89 -10.42 -19.64
CA PRO A 494 -7.92 -10.98 -20.57
C PRO A 494 -8.33 -12.41 -20.94
N GLY A 495 -8.28 -12.73 -22.23
CA GLY A 495 -8.60 -14.07 -22.73
C GLY A 495 -7.49 -15.05 -22.36
N GLY A 496 -7.87 -16.27 -21.94
CA GLY A 496 -6.92 -17.36 -21.69
C GLY A 496 -6.71 -17.70 -20.22
N MET A 497 -7.79 -18.07 -19.53
CA MET A 497 -7.69 -18.99 -18.39
C MET A 497 -8.20 -20.37 -18.76
#